data_AF-A0A8B5WVB4-F1
#
_entry.id   AF-A0A8B5WVB4-F1
#
_cell.length_a   1.000
_cell.length_b   1.000
_cell.length_c   1.000
_cell.angle_alpha   90.00
_cell.angle_beta   90.00
_cell.angle_gamma   90.00
#
_symmetry.space_group_name_H-M   'P 1'
#
loop_
_entity.id
_entity.type
_entity.pdbx_description
1 polymer ?
#
loop_
_entity_poly.entity_id
_entity_poly.type
_entity_poly.pdbx_seq_one_letter_code
_entity_poly.pdbx_strand_id
1 'polypeptide(L)'
;RQLVDEAEKDPHNGKLKEQFDRYLIIRKSEKQESGYTINVREDVLAEELAHAGWLVLVSNHITDAAEAIRIYRDKDVVEKGFHRIKHSLGLDRLRVHSQQAMESKVFIGFIALILSSHIHRVMLEQKLYKTMTMKELIRTMEKLRTQVIDSRRILFPMTKRQREIYQAFGVAPPV
;
A
#
# COMPACT_ATOMS: atom_id res chain seq x y z
N ARG A 1 -21.19 -13.18 6.08
CA ARG A 1 -20.73 -14.58 6.23
C ARG A 1 -19.49 -14.65 7.11
N GLN A 2 -18.37 -14.00 6.75
CA GLN A 2 -17.17 -13.93 7.62
C GLN A 2 -17.46 -13.51 9.08
N LEU A 3 -18.32 -12.50 9.30
CA LEU A 3 -18.68 -12.04 10.66
C LEU A 3 -19.42 -13.10 11.50
N VAL A 4 -20.20 -13.98 10.85
CA VAL A 4 -20.91 -15.09 11.51
C VAL A 4 -19.91 -16.20 11.85
N ASP A 5 -19.03 -16.54 10.91
CA ASP A 5 -17.98 -17.55 11.10
C ASP A 5 -16.99 -17.15 12.22
N GLU A 6 -16.73 -15.84 12.39
CA GLU A 6 -15.92 -15.31 13.48
C GLU A 6 -16.66 -15.32 14.83
N ALA A 7 -17.96 -15.01 14.84
CA ALA A 7 -18.79 -15.09 16.03
C ALA A 7 -19.01 -16.55 16.50
N GLU A 8 -19.03 -17.52 15.59
CA GLU A 8 -19.10 -18.95 15.93
C GLU A 8 -17.81 -19.46 16.62
N LYS A 9 -16.66 -18.89 16.26
CA LYS A 9 -15.35 -19.23 16.85
C LYS A 9 -15.08 -18.54 18.17
N ASP A 10 -15.41 -17.25 18.27
CA ASP A 10 -15.28 -16.47 19.50
C ASP A 10 -16.40 -15.43 19.60
N PRO A 11 -17.52 -15.77 20.27
CA PRO A 11 -18.67 -14.88 20.44
C PRO A 11 -18.36 -13.63 21.29
N HIS A 12 -17.24 -13.63 22.05
CA HIS A 12 -16.87 -12.54 22.96
C HIS A 12 -15.62 -11.79 22.50
N ASN A 13 -15.29 -11.87 21.20
CA ASN A 13 -14.14 -11.19 20.64
C ASN A 13 -14.21 -9.66 20.89
N GLY A 14 -13.37 -9.17 21.80
CA GLY A 14 -13.38 -7.76 22.22
C GLY A 14 -13.09 -6.76 21.09
N LYS A 15 -12.48 -7.20 19.98
CA LYS A 15 -12.22 -6.33 18.81
C LYS A 15 -13.43 -6.17 17.89
N LEU A 16 -14.33 -7.15 17.87
CA LEU A 16 -15.48 -7.20 16.97
C LEU A 16 -16.81 -6.98 17.69
N LYS A 17 -16.77 -6.77 19.01
CA LYS A 17 -17.94 -6.59 19.87
C LYS A 17 -18.96 -5.58 19.31
N GLU A 18 -18.51 -4.42 18.86
CA GLU A 18 -19.39 -3.39 18.29
C GLU A 18 -20.10 -3.86 17.00
N GLN A 19 -19.40 -4.63 16.17
CA GLN A 19 -19.97 -5.18 14.93
C GLN A 19 -20.92 -6.35 15.21
N PHE A 20 -20.59 -7.19 16.18
CA PHE A 20 -21.47 -8.26 16.65
C PHE A 20 -22.76 -7.70 17.25
N ASP A 21 -22.65 -6.69 18.10
CA ASP A 21 -23.80 -6.06 18.75
C ASP A 21 -24.72 -5.34 17.74
N ARG A 22 -24.16 -4.83 16.64
CA ARG A 22 -24.92 -4.12 15.60
C ARG A 22 -25.58 -5.05 14.59
N TYR A 23 -24.88 -6.07 14.11
CA TYR A 23 -25.33 -6.88 12.97
C TYR A 23 -25.79 -8.29 13.34
N LEU A 24 -25.51 -8.77 14.55
CA LEU A 24 -25.81 -10.13 14.98
C LEU A 24 -26.77 -10.18 16.17
N ILE A 25 -27.47 -11.31 16.27
CA ILE A 25 -28.25 -11.74 17.42
C ILE A 25 -27.62 -13.04 17.88
N ILE A 26 -26.81 -12.97 18.94
CA ILE A 26 -26.13 -14.13 19.53
C ILE A 26 -26.98 -14.62 20.70
N ARG A 27 -27.45 -15.86 20.65
CA ARG A 27 -28.22 -16.50 21.72
C ARG A 27 -27.51 -17.77 22.17
N LYS A 28 -27.47 -18.06 23.47
CA LYS A 28 -26.97 -19.35 23.96
C LYS A 28 -27.93 -20.47 23.53
N SER A 29 -27.39 -21.57 23.04
CA SER A 29 -28.16 -22.73 22.60
C SER A 29 -27.39 -24.02 22.86
N GLU A 30 -27.99 -24.93 23.61
CA GLU A 30 -27.40 -26.24 23.94
C GLU A 30 -27.47 -27.24 22.77
N LYS A 31 -28.12 -26.87 21.65
CA LYS A 31 -28.36 -27.76 20.50
C LYS A 31 -27.27 -27.70 19.42
N GLN A 32 -26.34 -26.75 19.49
CA GLN A 32 -25.26 -26.59 18.51
C GLN A 32 -23.90 -26.85 19.19
N GLU A 33 -22.95 -27.45 18.47
CA GLU A 33 -21.60 -27.76 18.99
C GLU A 33 -20.84 -26.52 19.49
N SER A 34 -21.16 -25.34 18.96
CA SER A 34 -20.60 -24.04 19.38
C SER A 34 -21.22 -23.50 20.68
N GLY A 35 -22.37 -24.00 21.12
CA GLY A 35 -23.12 -23.50 22.28
C GLY A 35 -23.91 -22.20 22.05
N TYR A 36 -23.91 -21.66 20.82
CA TYR A 36 -24.58 -20.40 20.48
C TYR A 36 -25.30 -20.48 19.13
N THR A 37 -26.51 -19.92 19.05
CA THR A 37 -27.21 -19.63 17.80
C THR A 37 -26.96 -18.18 17.41
N ILE A 38 -26.38 -17.98 16.22
CA ILE A 38 -26.05 -16.66 15.69
C ILE A 38 -26.95 -16.38 14.50
N ASN A 39 -27.81 -15.37 14.63
CA ASN A 39 -28.67 -14.89 13.54
C ASN A 39 -28.22 -13.49 13.12
N VAL A 40 -28.40 -13.17 11.84
CA VAL A 40 -28.12 -11.82 11.32
C VAL A 40 -29.35 -10.93 11.55
N ARG A 41 -29.13 -9.66 11.93
CA ARG A 41 -30.18 -8.64 12.00
C ARG A 41 -30.52 -8.15 10.60
N GLU A 42 -31.49 -8.79 9.97
CA GLU A 42 -31.90 -8.48 8.59
C GLU A 42 -32.52 -7.07 8.45
N ASP A 43 -33.16 -6.57 9.50
CA ASP A 43 -33.73 -5.22 9.59
C ASP A 43 -32.65 -4.14 9.47
N VAL A 44 -31.60 -4.24 10.30
CA VAL A 44 -30.46 -3.32 10.27
C VAL A 44 -29.71 -3.44 8.95
N LEU A 45 -29.55 -4.66 8.42
CA LEU A 45 -28.89 -4.87 7.15
C LEU A 45 -29.68 -4.25 5.99
N ALA A 46 -31.00 -4.39 5.97
CA ALA A 46 -31.86 -3.83 4.93
C ALA A 46 -31.86 -2.30 4.94
N GLU A 47 -31.89 -1.67 6.12
CA GLU A 47 -31.80 -0.20 6.26
C GLU A 47 -30.47 0.34 5.74
N GLU A 48 -29.35 -0.30 6.10
CA GLU A 48 -28.02 0.08 5.62
C GLU A 48 -27.86 -0.12 4.11
N LEU A 49 -28.40 -1.24 3.58
CA LEU A 49 -28.37 -1.53 2.15
C LEU A 49 -29.32 -0.66 1.33
N ALA A 50 -30.36 -0.07 1.93
CA ALA A 50 -31.31 0.80 1.23
C ALA A 50 -30.63 2.02 0.60
N HIS A 51 -29.53 2.49 1.18
CA HIS A 51 -28.73 3.61 0.69
C HIS A 51 -27.42 3.18 0.02
N ALA A 52 -27.16 1.88 -0.08
CA ALA A 52 -25.93 1.38 -0.67
C ALA A 52 -25.94 1.49 -2.20
N GLY A 53 -24.84 1.99 -2.76
CA GLY A 53 -24.59 1.94 -4.20
C GLY A 53 -24.19 0.53 -4.66
N TRP A 54 -24.47 0.22 -5.93
CA TRP A 54 -24.10 -1.06 -6.55
C TRP A 54 -22.73 -0.95 -7.21
N LEU A 55 -21.82 -1.88 -6.91
CA LEU A 55 -20.57 -2.06 -7.63
C LEU A 55 -20.72 -3.26 -8.57
N VAL A 56 -20.63 -3.01 -9.88
CA VAL A 56 -20.67 -4.07 -10.91
C VAL A 56 -19.27 -4.25 -11.47
N LEU A 57 -18.71 -5.44 -11.31
CA LEU A 57 -17.44 -5.85 -11.92
C LEU A 57 -17.72 -6.80 -13.08
N VAL A 58 -17.16 -6.49 -14.25
CA VAL A 58 -17.27 -7.32 -15.45
C VAL A 58 -15.90 -7.91 -15.76
N SER A 59 -15.82 -9.23 -15.86
CA SER A 59 -14.60 -9.94 -16.22
C SER A 59 -14.88 -10.98 -17.31
N ASN A 60 -13.89 -11.19 -18.17
CA ASN A 60 -13.89 -12.22 -19.21
C ASN A 60 -13.40 -13.59 -18.69
N HIS A 61 -12.63 -13.62 -17.61
CA HIS A 61 -11.95 -14.82 -17.13
C HIS A 61 -12.07 -15.07 -15.63
N ILE A 62 -12.37 -14.05 -14.82
CA ILE A 62 -12.47 -14.19 -13.37
C ILE A 62 -13.92 -14.54 -13.02
N THR A 63 -14.13 -15.75 -12.52
CA THR A 63 -15.44 -16.25 -12.11
C THR A 63 -15.72 -16.06 -10.62
N ASP A 64 -14.68 -15.96 -9.78
CA ASP A 64 -14.83 -15.74 -8.35
C ASP A 64 -14.98 -14.25 -8.02
N ALA A 65 -16.08 -13.89 -7.36
CA ALA A 65 -16.39 -12.51 -7.00
C ALA A 65 -15.39 -11.94 -5.97
N ALA A 66 -14.94 -12.77 -5.01
CA ALA A 66 -13.99 -12.32 -4.00
C ALA A 66 -12.63 -11.98 -4.63
N GLU A 67 -12.15 -12.83 -5.53
CA GLU A 67 -10.98 -12.58 -6.35
C GLU A 67 -11.12 -11.36 -7.26
N ALA A 68 -12.25 -11.21 -7.97
CA ALA A 68 -12.49 -10.06 -8.82
C ALA A 68 -12.40 -8.74 -8.05
N ILE A 69 -13.00 -8.67 -6.85
CA ILE A 69 -12.90 -7.51 -5.97
C ILE A 69 -11.46 -7.29 -5.51
N ARG A 70 -10.73 -8.35 -5.18
CA ARG A 70 -9.33 -8.28 -4.75
C ARG A 70 -8.45 -7.66 -5.84
N ILE A 71 -8.54 -8.18 -7.06
CA ILE A 71 -7.79 -7.70 -8.23
C ILE A 71 -8.19 -6.26 -8.55
N TYR A 72 -9.49 -5.93 -8.49
CA TYR A 72 -9.94 -4.56 -8.68
C TYR A 72 -9.36 -3.61 -7.62
N ARG A 73 -9.24 -4.05 -6.36
CA ARG A 73 -8.60 -3.26 -5.30
C ARG A 73 -7.11 -3.09 -5.53
N ASP A 74 -6.42 -4.04 -6.16
CA ASP A 74 -5.00 -3.86 -6.49
C ASP A 74 -4.78 -2.69 -7.48
N LYS A 75 -5.80 -2.32 -8.27
CA LYS A 75 -5.79 -1.10 -9.10
C LYS A 75 -5.55 0.17 -8.26
N ASP A 76 -6.03 0.23 -7.02
CA ASP A 76 -5.83 1.38 -6.12
C ASP A 76 -4.34 1.61 -5.84
N VAL A 77 -3.51 0.55 -5.83
CA VAL A 77 -2.04 0.68 -5.71
C VAL A 77 -1.48 1.47 -6.89
N VAL A 78 -1.98 1.20 -8.10
CA VAL A 78 -1.61 1.90 -9.33
C VAL A 78 -2.09 3.35 -9.30
N GLU A 79 -3.34 3.59 -8.90
CA GLU A 79 -3.89 4.95 -8.75
C GLU A 79 -3.10 5.78 -7.73
N LYS A 80 -2.76 5.21 -6.59
CA LYS A 80 -1.86 5.82 -5.60
C LYS A 80 -0.46 6.07 -6.15
N GLY A 81 0.02 5.20 -7.05
CA GLY A 81 1.26 5.40 -7.81
C GLY A 81 1.20 6.66 -8.69
N PHE A 82 0.16 6.79 -9.51
CA PHE A 82 -0.05 7.98 -10.35
C PHE A 82 -0.32 9.25 -9.54
N HIS A 83 -1.00 9.14 -8.40
CA HIS A 83 -1.17 10.24 -7.47
C HIS A 83 0.17 10.74 -6.92
N ARG A 84 1.06 9.81 -6.51
CA ARG A 84 2.44 10.13 -6.12
C ARG A 84 3.22 10.79 -7.25
N ILE A 85 3.07 10.35 -8.50
CA ILE A 85 3.68 11.03 -9.64
C ILE A 85 3.25 12.51 -9.70
N LYS A 86 1.94 12.78 -9.64
CA LYS A 86 1.41 14.14 -9.76
C LYS A 86 1.93 15.05 -8.65
N HIS A 87 1.93 14.56 -7.41
CA HIS A 87 2.27 15.40 -6.24
C HIS A 87 3.75 15.42 -5.88
N SER A 88 4.46 14.30 -5.95
CA SER A 88 5.87 14.20 -5.52
C SER A 88 6.87 14.46 -6.65
N LEU A 89 6.49 14.21 -7.91
CA LEU A 89 7.37 14.39 -9.07
C LEU A 89 7.01 15.61 -9.93
N GLY A 90 6.03 16.43 -9.52
CA GLY A 90 5.68 17.69 -10.20
C GLY A 90 5.15 17.51 -11.61
N LEU A 91 4.43 16.40 -11.85
CA LEU A 91 3.73 16.10 -13.11
C LEU A 91 2.23 16.48 -13.05
N ASP A 92 1.82 17.26 -12.06
CA ASP A 92 0.50 17.89 -12.01
C ASP A 92 0.28 18.86 -13.19
N ARG A 93 1.33 19.61 -13.57
CA ARG A 93 1.35 20.49 -14.74
C ARG A 93 2.60 20.24 -15.57
N LEU A 94 2.42 19.80 -16.82
CA LEU A 94 3.54 19.47 -17.70
C LEU A 94 4.34 20.72 -18.12
N ARG A 95 3.69 21.88 -18.35
CA ARG A 95 4.32 23.16 -18.73
C ARG A 95 5.33 23.03 -19.88
N VAL A 96 4.91 22.37 -20.96
CA VAL A 96 5.71 22.15 -22.17
C VAL A 96 4.92 22.63 -23.39
N HIS A 97 5.63 23.08 -24.42
CA HIS A 97 5.03 23.68 -25.63
C HIS A 97 5.07 22.76 -26.86
N SER A 98 5.55 21.53 -26.73
CA SER A 98 5.54 20.53 -27.79
C SER A 98 5.10 19.17 -27.27
N GLN A 99 4.49 18.38 -28.16
CA GLN A 99 4.11 17.00 -27.86
C GLN A 99 5.32 16.14 -27.49
N GLN A 100 6.43 16.27 -28.22
CA GLN A 100 7.65 15.51 -27.94
C GLN A 100 8.22 15.79 -26.54
N ALA A 101 8.20 17.06 -26.10
CA ALA A 101 8.65 17.41 -24.75
C ALA A 101 7.70 16.84 -23.67
N MET A 102 6.40 16.79 -23.98
CA MET A 102 5.39 16.18 -23.12
C MET A 102 5.64 14.69 -22.92
N GLU A 103 5.78 13.95 -24.01
CA GLU A 103 6.06 12.50 -24.01
C GLU A 103 7.35 12.20 -23.25
N SER A 104 8.42 12.96 -23.53
CA SER A 104 9.72 12.79 -22.84
C SER A 104 9.59 13.02 -21.33
N LYS A 105 8.85 14.07 -20.92
CA LYS A 105 8.66 14.39 -19.49
C LYS A 105 7.84 13.32 -18.77
N VAL A 106 6.78 12.81 -19.40
CA VAL A 106 5.98 11.69 -18.87
C VAL A 106 6.82 10.42 -18.75
N PHE A 107 7.63 10.12 -19.77
CA PHE A 107 8.52 8.95 -19.77
C PHE A 107 9.53 8.99 -18.61
N ILE A 108 10.20 10.13 -18.39
CA ILE A 108 11.12 10.31 -17.25
C ILE A 108 10.37 10.17 -15.93
N GLY A 109 9.17 10.73 -15.82
CA GLY A 109 8.32 10.58 -14.65
C GLY A 109 7.93 9.13 -14.35
N PHE A 110 7.69 8.34 -15.39
CA PHE A 110 7.41 6.90 -15.25
C PHE A 110 8.62 6.14 -14.70
N ILE A 111 9.83 6.42 -15.20
CA ILE A 111 11.08 5.85 -14.64
C ILE A 111 11.24 6.24 -13.17
N ALA A 112 11.02 7.51 -12.84
CA ALA A 112 11.10 8.00 -11.46
C ALA A 112 10.06 7.32 -10.54
N LEU A 113 8.87 6.97 -11.05
CA LEU A 113 7.88 6.19 -10.29
C LEU A 113 8.36 4.76 -10.01
N ILE A 114 8.97 4.09 -10.99
CA ILE A 114 9.51 2.73 -10.81
C ILE A 114 10.55 2.75 -9.68
N LEU A 115 11.50 3.68 -9.74
CA LEU A 115 12.53 3.85 -8.72
C LEU A 115 11.93 4.18 -7.35
N SER A 116 10.98 5.12 -7.29
CA SER A 116 10.32 5.52 -6.05
C SER A 116 9.51 4.37 -5.43
N SER A 117 8.83 3.57 -6.26
CA SER A 117 8.08 2.39 -5.81
C SER A 117 9.01 1.32 -5.26
N HIS A 118 10.17 1.11 -5.90
CA HIS A 118 11.18 0.19 -5.39
C HIS A 118 11.74 0.65 -4.03
N ILE A 119 12.11 1.93 -3.93
CA ILE A 119 12.58 2.53 -2.66
C ILE A 119 11.51 2.38 -1.58
N HIS A 120 10.24 2.66 -1.90
CA HIS A 120 9.13 2.53 -0.96
C HIS A 120 8.99 1.09 -0.44
N ARG A 121 9.04 0.10 -1.33
CA ARG A 121 8.98 -1.32 -1.00
C ARG A 121 10.09 -1.71 -0.04
N VAL A 122 11.35 -1.39 -0.37
CA VAL A 122 12.51 -1.69 0.49
C VAL A 122 12.39 -1.00 1.85
N MET A 123 11.95 0.26 1.89
CA MET A 123 11.75 1.00 3.14
C MET A 123 10.66 0.39 4.03
N LEU A 124 9.60 -0.18 3.45
CA LEU A 124 8.57 -0.90 4.20
C LEU A 124 9.10 -2.23 4.75
N GLU A 125 9.73 -3.04 3.90
CA GLU A 125 10.29 -4.36 4.25
C GLU A 125 11.34 -4.23 5.37
N GLN A 126 12.23 -3.25 5.26
CA GLN A 126 13.32 -3.00 6.22
C GLN A 126 12.91 -2.06 7.37
N LYS A 127 11.62 -1.67 7.46
CA LYS A 127 11.07 -0.79 8.50
C LYS A 127 11.79 0.57 8.63
N LEU A 128 12.41 1.05 7.55
CA LEU A 128 13.16 2.32 7.52
C LEU A 128 12.27 3.54 7.76
N TYR A 129 10.97 3.45 7.46
CA TYR A 129 10.01 4.51 7.74
C TYR A 129 9.89 4.86 9.24
N LYS A 130 10.32 3.98 10.14
CA LYS A 130 10.37 4.28 11.58
C LYS A 130 11.46 5.31 11.92
N THR A 131 12.50 5.41 11.10
CA THR A 131 13.70 6.19 11.40
C THR A 131 13.96 7.31 10.41
N MET A 132 13.50 7.19 9.17
CA MET A 132 13.69 8.20 8.13
C MET A 132 12.57 8.19 7.09
N THR A 133 12.28 9.36 6.53
CA THR A 133 11.40 9.53 5.38
C THR A 133 12.15 9.27 4.07
N MET A 134 11.42 8.98 2.98
CA MET A 134 12.04 8.80 1.66
C MET A 134 12.81 10.05 1.19
N LYS A 135 12.30 11.24 1.51
CA LYS A 135 12.97 12.52 1.22
C LYS A 135 14.30 12.64 1.95
N GLU A 136 14.36 12.23 3.22
CA GLU A 136 15.59 12.22 4.00
C GLU A 136 16.59 11.17 3.50
N LEU A 137 16.11 10.00 3.08
CA LEU A 137 16.93 8.97 2.45
C LEU A 137 17.63 9.54 1.21
N ILE A 138 16.87 10.12 0.28
CA ILE A 138 17.42 10.72 -0.95
C ILE A 138 18.44 11.81 -0.62
N ARG A 139 18.12 12.74 0.29
CA ARG A 139 19.04 13.80 0.73
C ARG A 139 20.31 13.27 1.41
N THR A 140 20.21 12.15 2.12
CA THR A 140 21.35 11.51 2.78
C THR A 140 22.29 10.89 1.75
N MET A 141 21.72 10.26 0.72
CA MET A 141 22.48 9.67 -0.38
C MET A 141 23.08 10.72 -1.32
N GLU A 142 22.41 11.86 -1.54
CA GLU A 142 22.90 12.99 -2.34
C GLU A 142 24.24 13.56 -1.81
N LYS A 143 24.50 13.45 -0.52
CA LYS A 143 25.76 13.90 0.10
C LYS A 143 26.94 12.98 -0.17
N LEU A 144 26.70 11.76 -0.67
CA LEU A 144 27.77 10.84 -1.01
C LEU A 144 28.45 11.32 -2.29
N ARG A 145 29.71 11.74 -2.18
CA ARG A 145 30.48 12.30 -3.29
C ARG A 145 31.75 11.49 -3.54
N THR A 146 32.11 11.40 -4.81
CA THR A 146 33.41 10.91 -5.27
C THR A 146 34.09 12.06 -5.98
N GLN A 147 35.38 12.27 -5.71
CA GLN A 147 36.22 13.21 -6.46
C GLN A 147 37.34 12.45 -7.17
N VAL A 148 37.73 12.89 -8.36
CA VAL A 148 38.90 12.35 -9.07
C VAL A 148 39.96 13.44 -9.10
N ILE A 149 41.13 13.16 -8.54
CA ILE A 149 42.30 14.05 -8.54
C ILE A 149 43.47 13.24 -9.10
N ASP A 150 44.13 13.75 -10.13
CA ASP A 150 45.29 13.10 -10.78
C ASP A 150 45.08 11.61 -11.08
N SER A 151 43.93 11.29 -11.69
CA SER A 151 43.50 9.92 -12.02
C SER A 151 43.26 9.00 -10.81
N ARG A 152 43.30 9.51 -9.57
CA ARG A 152 42.92 8.78 -8.36
C ARG A 152 41.52 9.15 -7.92
N ARG A 153 40.69 8.11 -7.74
CA ARG A 153 39.32 8.24 -7.22
C ARG A 153 39.36 8.32 -5.69
N ILE A 154 38.90 9.43 -5.13
CA ILE A 154 38.76 9.67 -3.69
C ILE A 154 37.28 9.63 -3.34
N LEU A 155 36.89 8.63 -2.55
CA LEU A 155 35.55 8.53 -1.99
C LEU A 155 35.49 9.25 -0.64
N PHE A 156 34.50 10.11 -0.45
CA PHE A 156 34.27 10.73 0.86
C PHE A 156 33.81 9.68 1.88
N PRO A 157 34.24 9.77 3.15
CA PRO A 157 33.87 8.78 4.16
C PRO A 157 32.36 8.63 4.31
N MET A 158 31.88 7.39 4.25
CA MET A 158 30.46 7.11 4.39
C MET A 158 29.98 7.24 5.84
N THR A 159 28.92 8.01 6.01
CA THR A 159 28.22 8.14 7.30
C THR A 159 27.55 6.82 7.70
N LYS A 160 27.26 6.66 9.00
CA LYS A 160 26.54 5.48 9.51
C LYS A 160 25.18 5.30 8.81
N ARG A 161 24.43 6.39 8.64
CA ARG A 161 23.12 6.37 7.95
C ARG A 161 23.23 5.90 6.49
N GLN A 162 24.26 6.32 5.76
CA GLN A 162 24.48 5.84 4.39
C GLN A 162 24.77 4.34 4.37
N ARG A 163 25.60 3.83 5.29
CA ARG A 163 25.85 2.38 5.41
C ARG A 163 24.59 1.58 5.74
N GLU A 164 23.77 2.07 6.66
CA GLU A 164 22.46 1.46 6.97
C GLU A 164 21.56 1.39 5.73
N ILE A 165 21.54 2.45 4.90
CA ILE A 165 20.79 2.46 3.63
C ILE A 165 21.37 1.41 2.66
N TYR A 166 22.68 1.37 2.42
CA TYR A 166 23.28 0.37 1.53
C TYR A 166 22.97 -1.07 1.97
N GLN A 167 23.07 -1.34 3.27
CA GLN A 167 22.72 -2.64 3.84
C GLN A 167 21.25 -2.99 3.64
N ALA A 168 20.33 -2.06 3.88
CA ALA A 168 18.90 -2.27 3.70
C ALA A 168 18.53 -2.55 2.23
N PHE A 169 19.24 -1.94 1.28
CA PHE A 169 19.04 -2.15 -0.16
C PHE A 169 19.80 -3.37 -0.71
N GLY A 170 20.62 -4.04 0.10
CA GLY A 170 21.43 -5.18 -0.34
C GLY A 170 22.50 -4.82 -1.39
N VAL A 171 22.94 -3.56 -1.41
CA VAL A 171 23.92 -3.06 -2.39
C VAL A 171 25.27 -2.89 -1.70
N ALA A 172 26.34 -3.36 -2.34
CA ALA A 172 27.69 -3.17 -1.83
C ALA A 172 28.03 -1.66 -1.77
N PRO A 173 28.56 -1.16 -0.64
CA PRO A 173 29.05 0.20 -0.56
C PRO A 173 30.11 0.47 -1.65
N PRO A 174 30.14 1.68 -2.24
CA PRO A 174 31.20 2.04 -3.19
C PRO A 174 32.57 1.98 -2.51
N VAL A 175 33.56 1.50 -3.25
CA VAL A 175 34.97 1.40 -2.86
C VAL A 175 35.76 2.51 -3.55
#